data_AF-A0A535T7X4-F1
#
_entry.id   AF-A0A535T7X4-F1
#
_cell.length_a   1.000
_cell.length_b   1.000
_cell.length_c   1.000
_cell.angle_alpha   90.00
_cell.angle_beta   90.00
_cell.angle_gamma   90.00
#
_symmetry.space_group_name_H-M   'P 1'
#
loop_
_entity.id
_entity.type
_entity.pdbx_description
1 polymer ?
#
loop_
_entity_poly.entity_id
_entity_poly.type
_entity_poly.pdbx_seq_one_letter_code
_entity_poly.pdbx_strand_id
1 'polypeptide(L)'
;MPTIGMIVDISALVEATIAENHREVISIARELLSSGASAAELAGRVGLIVAHGDSDGHAILTLDAAAAMSRWMIAVPKPPEVDPRSHVQELPLLVQALLATAPALRDGEKAPVTYPDPLFPSELGEGNTVDDAMHDAVFGNDVTRVERLLFGLYGTGADYRTMEVRTYDGISTTFQNAGHPLIFAVRGYQLLDAVEWGERAPHIIHWLTPHLPLHTEEPDWVNAVRSFHSDPAHSLASLRTRLSEPKDANALSLRSLILSNAGTLEICQGVYDALMKGGASPRGVGSVIALTATEIMQRVGDGDRDAFIRAAHGLLFTAAVRLVFAQVQDLAALPLLYTSAAYINVLQK
;
A
#
# COMPACT_ATOMS: atom_id res chain seq x y z
N MET A 1 -19.51 14.81 9.28
CA MET A 1 -18.61 15.17 8.18
C MET A 1 -17.39 15.81 8.80
N PRO A 2 -16.16 15.36 8.53
CA PRO A 2 -15.00 16.15 8.92
C PRO A 2 -15.09 17.46 8.13
N THR A 3 -15.14 18.57 8.85
CA THR A 3 -14.92 19.90 8.29
C THR A 3 -13.50 19.97 7.77
N ILE A 4 -13.34 19.90 6.45
CA ILE A 4 -12.07 20.08 5.74
C ILE A 4 -11.63 21.51 6.02
N GLY A 5 -10.62 21.62 6.89
CA GLY A 5 -10.13 22.88 7.42
C GLY A 5 -9.53 23.73 6.31
N MET A 6 -9.78 25.04 6.42
CA MET A 6 -8.97 26.08 5.79
C MET A 6 -7.49 25.70 5.86
N ILE A 7 -6.78 25.89 4.74
CA ILE A 7 -5.38 25.52 4.52
C ILE A 7 -4.53 25.82 5.76
N VAL A 8 -4.20 24.78 6.54
CA VAL A 8 -3.19 24.87 7.59
C VAL A 8 -1.85 25.13 6.90
N ASP A 9 -1.26 26.29 7.16
CA ASP A 9 0.07 26.63 6.67
C ASP A 9 1.11 25.79 7.43
N ILE A 10 1.90 25.02 6.67
CA ILE A 10 2.95 24.15 7.19
C ILE A 10 4.36 24.63 6.82
N SER A 11 4.51 25.79 6.19
CA SER A 11 5.82 26.26 5.69
C SER A 11 6.86 26.34 6.82
N ALA A 12 6.50 26.90 7.98
CA ALA A 12 7.41 26.97 9.12
C ALA A 12 7.81 25.58 9.66
N LEU A 13 6.91 24.60 9.60
CA LEU A 13 7.19 23.22 10.00
C LEU A 13 8.17 22.55 9.02
N VAL A 14 7.98 22.78 7.73
CA VAL A 14 8.85 22.28 6.65
C VAL A 14 10.25 22.88 6.77
N GLU A 15 10.35 24.21 6.91
CA GLU A 15 11.62 24.92 7.08
C GLU A 15 12.40 24.43 8.31
N ALA A 16 11.73 24.31 9.45
CA ALA A 16 12.34 23.82 10.69
C ALA A 16 12.84 22.37 10.56
N THR A 17 12.11 21.54 9.80
CA THR A 17 12.46 20.14 9.55
C THR A 17 13.66 20.03 8.61
N ILE A 18 13.69 20.81 7.52
CA ILE A 18 14.83 20.89 6.59
C ILE A 18 16.11 21.38 7.30
N ALA A 19 15.95 22.34 8.22
CA ALA A 19 17.04 22.86 9.06
C ALA A 19 17.45 21.90 10.19
N GLU A 20 16.73 20.77 10.36
CA GLU A 20 16.92 19.81 11.44
C GLU A 20 16.90 20.47 12.84
N ASN A 21 16.14 21.56 13.00
CA ASN A 21 16.02 22.27 14.27
C ASN A 21 14.98 21.58 15.17
N HIS A 22 15.42 20.53 15.88
CA HIS A 22 14.53 19.67 16.67
C HIS A 22 13.62 20.45 17.64
N ARG A 23 14.13 21.51 18.28
CA ARG A 23 13.32 22.28 19.24
C ARG A 23 12.20 23.04 18.54
N GLU A 24 12.51 23.63 17.40
CA GLU A 24 11.55 24.39 16.60
C GLU A 24 10.52 23.47 15.96
N VAL A 25 10.93 22.31 15.42
CA VAL A 25 10.02 21.26 14.94
C VAL A 25 9.04 20.86 16.04
N ILE A 26 9.52 20.56 17.25
CA ILE A 26 8.66 20.19 18.39
C ILE A 26 7.70 21.33 18.75
N SER A 27 8.17 22.57 18.77
CA SER A 27 7.36 23.74 19.13
C SER A 27 6.23 23.96 18.13
N ILE A 28 6.56 24.04 16.84
CA ILE A 28 5.60 24.31 15.75
C ILE A 28 4.62 23.14 15.62
N ALA A 29 5.10 21.89 15.60
CA ALA A 29 4.23 20.71 15.53
C ALA A 29 3.24 20.68 16.70
N ARG A 30 3.68 21.00 17.93
CA ARG A 30 2.80 21.05 19.09
C ARG A 30 1.73 22.11 18.95
N GLU A 31 2.07 23.28 18.42
CA GLU A 31 1.11 24.36 18.17
C GLU A 31 0.04 23.95 17.16
N LEU A 32 0.45 23.39 16.02
CA LEU A 32 -0.45 22.88 14.98
C LEU A 32 -1.35 21.75 15.49
N LEU A 33 -0.81 20.81 16.26
CA LEU A 33 -1.59 19.74 16.88
C LEU A 33 -2.56 20.27 17.95
N SER A 34 -2.19 21.34 18.66
CA SER A 34 -3.06 21.98 19.66
C SER A 34 -4.21 22.75 19.01
N SER A 35 -4.00 23.31 17.80
CA SER A 35 -5.02 24.05 17.06
C SER A 35 -5.99 23.15 16.28
N GLY A 36 -5.73 21.84 16.23
CA GLY A 36 -6.64 20.83 15.69
C GLY A 36 -6.20 20.18 14.39
N ALA A 37 -5.02 20.51 13.85
CA ALA A 37 -4.45 19.76 12.74
C ALA A 37 -3.99 18.39 13.24
N SER A 38 -4.45 17.29 12.64
CA SER A 38 -4.03 15.95 13.06
C SER A 38 -2.61 15.63 12.57
N ALA A 39 -1.88 14.77 13.28
CA ALA A 39 -0.56 14.34 12.82
C ALA A 39 -0.64 13.60 11.48
N ALA A 40 -1.75 12.89 11.21
CA ALA A 40 -1.97 12.22 9.94
C ALA A 40 -2.05 13.21 8.77
N GLU A 41 -2.80 14.30 8.93
CA GLU A 41 -2.89 15.37 7.93
C GLU A 41 -1.54 16.06 7.72
N LEU A 42 -0.85 16.42 8.81
CA LEU A 42 0.45 17.08 8.74
C LEU A 42 1.51 16.19 8.06
N ALA A 43 1.58 14.91 8.44
CA ALA A 43 2.48 13.94 7.82
C ALA A 43 2.15 13.73 6.34
N GLY A 44 0.86 13.66 5.98
CA GLY A 44 0.44 13.57 4.59
C GLY A 44 0.85 14.78 3.76
N ARG A 45 0.70 16.00 4.29
CA ARG A 45 1.04 17.24 3.57
C ARG A 45 2.55 17.36 3.36
N VAL A 46 3.34 17.00 4.37
CA VAL A 46 4.81 16.89 4.23
C VAL A 46 5.18 15.78 3.25
N GLY A 47 4.45 14.66 3.28
CA GLY A 47 4.61 13.53 2.37
C GLY A 47 4.52 13.91 0.89
N LEU A 48 3.66 14.88 0.53
CA LEU A 48 3.55 15.37 -0.84
C LEU A 48 4.81 16.10 -1.34
N ILE A 49 5.56 16.72 -0.44
CA ILE A 49 6.84 17.35 -0.76
C ILE A 49 7.93 16.28 -0.80
N VAL A 50 7.94 15.39 0.20
CA VAL A 50 8.86 14.25 0.30
C VAL A 50 8.77 13.33 -0.92
N ALA A 51 7.60 13.18 -1.53
CA ALA A 51 7.40 12.40 -2.76
C ALA A 51 8.37 12.78 -3.89
N HIS A 52 8.83 14.02 -3.94
CA HIS A 52 9.78 14.48 -4.96
C HIS A 52 11.27 14.22 -4.62
N GLY A 53 11.58 13.84 -3.38
CA GLY A 53 12.93 13.51 -2.94
C GLY A 53 13.11 12.05 -2.47
N ASP A 54 12.02 11.31 -2.31
CA ASP A 54 12.01 9.94 -1.76
C ASP A 54 12.27 8.87 -2.82
N SER A 55 13.51 8.84 -3.34
CA SER A 55 13.88 7.93 -4.44
C SER A 55 13.88 6.42 -4.09
N ASP A 56 13.96 6.06 -2.80
CA ASP A 56 13.95 4.66 -2.33
C ASP A 56 12.58 4.23 -1.75
N GLY A 57 11.66 5.19 -1.60
CA GLY A 57 10.30 4.98 -1.11
C GLY A 57 10.17 4.89 0.40
N HIS A 58 11.27 4.92 1.17
CA HIS A 58 11.23 4.67 2.61
C HIS A 58 10.75 5.88 3.42
N ALA A 59 10.94 7.11 2.91
CA ALA A 59 10.48 8.30 3.62
C ALA A 59 8.95 8.40 3.63
N ILE A 60 8.29 8.14 2.49
CA ILE A 60 6.82 8.07 2.43
C ILE A 60 6.28 6.96 3.34
N LEU A 61 6.91 5.78 3.35
CA LEU A 61 6.52 4.70 4.26
C LEU A 61 6.60 5.13 5.73
N THR A 62 7.61 5.91 6.10
CA THR A 62 7.79 6.41 7.47
C THR A 62 6.69 7.40 7.86
N LEU A 63 6.35 8.33 6.97
CA LEU A 63 5.27 9.31 7.20
C LEU A 63 3.89 8.64 7.24
N ASP A 64 3.61 7.71 6.34
CA ASP A 64 2.35 6.96 6.37
C ASP A 64 2.23 6.09 7.63
N ALA A 65 3.30 5.44 8.07
CA ALA A 65 3.28 4.68 9.32
C ALA A 65 2.94 5.57 10.53
N ALA A 66 3.53 6.77 10.61
CA ALA A 66 3.19 7.74 11.64
C ALA A 66 1.73 8.23 11.55
N ALA A 67 1.24 8.48 10.34
CA ALA A 67 -0.16 8.85 10.09
C ALA A 67 -1.15 7.74 10.46
N ALA A 68 -0.82 6.48 10.16
CA ALA A 68 -1.64 5.34 10.52
C ALA A 68 -1.69 5.13 12.04
N MET A 69 -0.54 5.23 12.72
CA MET A 69 -0.47 5.14 14.18
C MET A 69 -1.19 6.29 14.87
N SER A 70 -1.10 7.52 14.36
CA SER A 70 -1.79 8.67 14.94
C SER A 70 -3.31 8.54 14.84
N ARG A 71 -3.84 8.02 13.72
CA ARG A 71 -5.27 7.68 13.59
C ARG A 71 -5.72 6.67 14.64
N TRP A 72 -4.87 5.71 15.01
CA TRP A 72 -5.18 4.77 16.09
C TRP A 72 -5.24 5.44 17.47
N MET A 73 -4.46 6.50 17.69
CA MET A 73 -4.49 7.26 18.95
C MET A 73 -5.84 7.94 19.22
N ILE A 74 -6.68 8.16 18.20
CA ILE A 74 -8.05 8.66 18.38
C ILE A 74 -8.89 7.68 19.21
N ALA A 75 -8.59 6.38 19.15
CA ALA A 75 -9.28 5.35 19.93
C ALA A 75 -8.80 5.28 21.39
N VAL A 76 -7.71 5.96 21.74
CA VAL A 76 -7.21 6.03 23.11
C VAL A 76 -8.00 7.09 23.89
N PRO A 77 -8.65 6.74 25.03
CA PRO A 77 -9.41 7.70 25.81
C PRO A 77 -8.56 8.89 26.25
N LYS A 78 -9.01 10.11 25.93
CA LYS A 78 -8.36 11.34 26.39
C LYS A 78 -8.75 11.65 27.85
N PRO A 79 -7.85 12.21 28.66
CA PRO A 79 -8.22 12.76 29.96
C PRO A 79 -9.31 13.85 29.81
N PRO A 80 -10.26 13.99 30.75
CA PRO A 80 -11.36 14.95 30.64
C PRO A 80 -10.94 16.41 30.50
N GLU A 81 -9.72 16.74 30.92
CA GLU A 81 -9.15 18.09 30.96
C GLU A 81 -8.54 18.53 29.61
N VAL A 82 -8.39 17.61 28.65
CA VAL A 82 -7.77 17.87 27.35
C VAL A 82 -8.82 18.34 26.35
N ASP A 83 -8.54 19.41 25.58
CA ASP A 83 -9.41 19.82 24.47
C ASP A 83 -9.65 18.61 23.55
N PRO A 84 -10.91 18.18 23.34
CA PRO A 84 -11.23 17.06 22.47
C PRO A 84 -10.67 17.20 21.05
N ARG A 85 -10.48 18.43 20.58
CA ARG A 85 -9.92 18.76 19.26
C ARG A 85 -8.39 18.77 19.23
N SER A 86 -7.72 18.73 20.37
CA SER A 86 -6.25 18.69 20.43
C SER A 86 -5.72 17.32 20.02
N HIS A 87 -4.66 17.31 19.22
CA HIS A 87 -3.94 16.14 18.75
C HIS A 87 -2.55 16.00 19.38
N VAL A 88 -2.24 16.73 20.45
CA VAL A 88 -0.88 16.81 21.05
C VAL A 88 -0.31 15.46 21.47
N GLN A 89 -1.16 14.47 21.79
CA GLN A 89 -0.72 13.11 22.09
C GLN A 89 0.02 12.44 20.91
N GLU A 90 -0.27 12.86 19.68
CA GLU A 90 0.34 12.34 18.44
C GLU A 90 1.72 12.95 18.17
N LEU A 91 2.14 13.95 18.95
CA LEU A 91 3.39 14.69 18.75
C LEU A 91 4.63 13.81 18.61
N PRO A 92 4.87 12.78 19.44
CA PRO A 92 6.07 11.96 19.30
C PRO A 92 6.14 11.24 17.94
N LEU A 93 5.00 10.77 17.42
CA LEU A 93 4.91 10.08 16.14
C LEU A 93 5.25 11.04 14.99
N LEU A 94 4.64 12.23 15.00
CA LEU A 94 4.86 13.24 13.98
C LEU A 94 6.32 13.71 13.98
N VAL A 95 6.86 14.11 15.12
CA VAL A 95 8.23 14.65 15.21
C VAL A 95 9.26 13.60 14.79
N GLN A 96 9.13 12.35 15.23
CA GLN A 96 10.06 11.29 14.82
C GLN A 96 10.04 11.05 13.31
N ALA A 97 8.85 11.02 12.70
CA ALA A 97 8.73 10.85 11.26
C ALA A 97 9.34 12.03 10.50
N LEU A 98 9.02 13.27 10.89
CA LEU A 98 9.56 14.48 10.24
C LEU A 98 11.09 14.50 10.27
N LEU A 99 11.69 14.20 11.43
CA LEU A 99 13.15 14.18 11.56
C LEU A 99 13.78 13.05 10.73
N ALA A 100 13.16 11.88 10.69
CA ALA A 100 13.64 10.75 9.90
C ALA A 100 13.56 11.02 8.38
N THR A 101 12.57 11.80 7.93
CA THR A 101 12.37 12.14 6.52
C THR A 101 12.97 13.47 6.10
N ALA A 102 13.71 14.17 6.99
CA ALA A 102 14.28 15.48 6.70
C ALA A 102 15.18 15.51 5.44
N PRO A 103 16.01 14.48 5.14
CA PRO A 103 16.78 14.44 3.90
C PRO A 103 15.90 14.42 2.64
N ALA A 104 14.92 13.52 2.59
CA ALA A 104 13.99 13.43 1.45
C ALA A 104 13.13 14.68 1.30
N LEU A 105 12.75 15.32 2.41
CA LEU A 105 12.04 16.60 2.39
C LEU A 105 12.88 17.72 1.77
N ARG A 106 14.17 17.80 2.15
CA ARG A 106 15.12 18.78 1.62
C ARG A 106 15.37 18.58 0.13
N ASP A 107 15.45 17.34 -0.32
CA ASP A 107 15.66 17.03 -1.73
C ASP A 107 14.38 17.27 -2.54
N GLY A 108 13.22 16.94 -1.99
CA GLY A 108 11.92 17.18 -2.60
C GLY A 108 11.57 18.66 -2.78
N GLU A 109 11.99 19.53 -1.85
CA GLU A 109 11.79 20.99 -1.97
C GLU A 109 12.56 21.60 -3.16
N LYS A 110 13.70 21.00 -3.52
CA LYS A 110 14.55 21.47 -4.63
C LYS A 110 14.23 20.83 -5.97
N ALA A 111 13.49 19.73 -5.95
CA ALA A 111 13.26 18.91 -7.13
C ALA A 111 12.30 19.60 -8.09
N PRO A 112 12.69 19.85 -9.35
CA PRO A 112 11.74 20.32 -10.36
C PRO A 112 10.75 19.20 -10.66
N VAL A 113 9.47 19.53 -10.65
CA VAL A 113 8.41 18.56 -10.94
C VAL A 113 8.02 18.68 -12.41
N THR A 114 8.24 17.62 -13.19
CA THR A 114 7.80 17.53 -14.58
C THR A 114 7.08 16.20 -14.78
N TYR A 115 5.81 16.27 -15.12
CA TYR A 115 4.98 15.09 -15.39
C TYR A 115 4.97 14.80 -16.90
N PRO A 116 4.99 13.53 -17.32
CA PRO A 116 4.85 13.18 -18.72
C PRO A 116 3.41 13.42 -19.22
N ASP A 117 3.25 13.55 -20.53
CA ASP A 117 1.93 13.65 -21.13
C ASP A 117 1.10 12.38 -20.87
N PRO A 118 -0.16 12.50 -20.39
CA PRO A 118 -1.00 11.36 -20.11
C PRO A 118 -1.20 10.49 -21.35
N LEU A 119 -1.36 9.18 -21.14
CA LEU A 119 -1.82 8.23 -22.15
C LEU A 119 -3.23 7.80 -21.77
N PHE A 120 -4.23 8.39 -22.42
CA PHE A 120 -5.64 8.15 -22.12
C PHE A 120 -6.08 6.75 -22.58
N PRO A 121 -7.05 6.12 -21.88
CA PRO A 121 -7.59 4.82 -22.29
C PRO A 121 -8.08 4.78 -23.75
N SER A 122 -8.60 5.90 -24.26
CA SER A 122 -9.06 6.04 -25.66
C SER A 122 -7.94 5.95 -26.70
N GLU A 123 -6.67 6.13 -26.30
CA GLU A 123 -5.51 6.11 -27.20
C GLU A 123 -4.90 4.71 -27.34
N LEU A 124 -5.34 3.72 -26.54
CA LEU A 124 -4.83 2.35 -26.60
C LEU A 124 -5.28 1.57 -27.85
N GLY A 125 -6.28 2.08 -28.57
CA GLY A 125 -6.85 1.41 -29.73
C GLY A 125 -7.89 0.34 -29.37
N GLU A 126 -8.61 -0.13 -30.39
CA GLU A 126 -9.68 -1.12 -30.21
C GLU A 126 -9.12 -2.49 -29.78
N GLY A 127 -9.74 -3.10 -28.77
CA GLY A 127 -9.37 -4.42 -28.26
C GLY A 127 -8.26 -4.41 -27.19
N ASN A 128 -7.63 -3.26 -26.91
CA ASN A 128 -6.63 -3.14 -25.85
C ASN A 128 -7.26 -2.54 -24.58
N THR A 129 -6.87 -3.06 -23.42
CA THR A 129 -7.32 -2.55 -22.13
C THR A 129 -6.20 -1.84 -21.37
N VAL A 130 -6.58 -1.02 -20.39
CA VAL A 130 -5.61 -0.41 -19.47
C VAL A 130 -4.91 -1.49 -18.63
N ASP A 131 -5.62 -2.57 -18.29
CA ASP A 131 -5.08 -3.70 -17.51
C ASP A 131 -3.92 -4.33 -18.29
N ASP A 132 -4.15 -4.74 -19.54
CA ASP A 132 -3.13 -5.35 -20.40
C ASP A 132 -1.93 -4.41 -20.59
N ALA A 133 -2.20 -3.13 -20.87
CA ALA A 133 -1.14 -2.14 -21.08
C ALA A 133 -0.32 -1.88 -19.81
N MET A 134 -0.95 -1.95 -18.63
CA MET A 134 -0.29 -1.78 -17.34
C MET A 134 0.56 -3.02 -17.01
N HIS A 135 0.05 -4.23 -17.22
CA HIS A 135 0.83 -5.47 -17.06
C HIS A 135 2.06 -5.46 -17.96
N ASP A 136 1.88 -5.13 -19.24
CA ASP A 136 2.99 -5.06 -20.21
C ASP A 136 4.03 -4.02 -19.79
N ALA A 137 3.60 -2.85 -19.31
CA ALA A 137 4.51 -1.79 -18.89
C ALA A 137 5.27 -2.16 -17.60
N VAL A 138 4.58 -2.74 -16.61
CA VAL A 138 5.20 -3.22 -15.36
C VAL A 138 6.19 -4.35 -15.64
N PHE A 139 5.77 -5.36 -16.41
CA PHE A 139 6.62 -6.50 -16.75
C PHE A 139 7.79 -6.10 -17.66
N GLY A 140 7.55 -5.20 -18.61
CA GLY A 140 8.57 -4.68 -19.53
C GLY A 140 9.52 -3.65 -18.93
N ASN A 141 9.38 -3.32 -17.64
CA ASN A 141 10.15 -2.29 -16.95
C ASN A 141 10.06 -0.88 -17.58
N ASP A 142 8.88 -0.51 -18.08
CA ASP A 142 8.60 0.76 -18.73
C ASP A 142 7.95 1.76 -17.77
N VAL A 143 8.77 2.35 -16.90
CA VAL A 143 8.35 3.35 -15.90
C VAL A 143 7.58 4.50 -16.54
N THR A 144 8.03 4.98 -17.70
CA THR A 144 7.40 6.11 -18.39
C THR A 144 5.99 5.73 -18.83
N ARG A 145 5.79 4.55 -19.41
CA ARG A 145 4.46 4.10 -19.82
C ARG A 145 3.53 3.86 -18.63
N VAL A 146 4.03 3.28 -17.54
CA VAL A 146 3.28 3.14 -16.28
C VAL A 146 2.77 4.50 -15.80
N GLU A 147 3.65 5.50 -15.74
CA GLU A 147 3.30 6.85 -15.31
C GLU A 147 2.27 7.53 -16.22
N ARG A 148 2.46 7.43 -17.53
CA ARG A 148 1.51 7.98 -18.51
C ARG A 148 0.14 7.34 -18.42
N LEU A 149 0.06 6.03 -18.20
CA LEU A 149 -1.22 5.32 -18.03
C LEU A 149 -1.96 5.76 -16.76
N LEU A 150 -1.25 5.88 -15.63
CA LEU A 150 -1.86 6.35 -14.37
C LEU A 150 -2.32 7.81 -14.49
N PHE A 151 -1.54 8.68 -15.14
CA PHE A 151 -1.97 10.04 -15.44
C PHE A 151 -3.15 10.09 -16.42
N GLY A 152 -3.20 9.19 -17.40
CA GLY A 152 -4.35 9.04 -18.29
C GLY A 152 -5.62 8.71 -17.53
N LEU A 153 -5.57 7.74 -16.61
CA LEU A 153 -6.69 7.40 -15.73
C LEU A 153 -7.11 8.58 -14.86
N TYR A 154 -6.17 9.22 -14.18
CA TYR A 154 -6.43 10.43 -13.38
C TYR A 154 -7.10 11.54 -14.21
N GLY A 155 -6.58 11.80 -15.40
CA GLY A 155 -7.08 12.82 -16.32
C GLY A 155 -8.49 12.56 -16.87
N THR A 156 -8.98 11.31 -16.82
CA THR A 156 -10.38 11.00 -17.16
C THR A 156 -11.38 11.45 -16.07
N GLY A 157 -10.90 11.82 -14.88
CA GLY A 157 -11.75 12.05 -13.72
C GLY A 157 -12.33 10.74 -13.14
N ALA A 158 -11.72 9.59 -13.44
CA ALA A 158 -12.10 8.32 -12.86
C ALA A 158 -12.01 8.37 -11.33
N ASP A 159 -12.91 7.63 -10.67
CA ASP A 159 -12.83 7.44 -9.23
C ASP A 159 -11.44 6.89 -8.86
N TYR A 160 -10.85 7.44 -7.80
CA TYR A 160 -9.47 7.12 -7.40
C TYR A 160 -9.25 5.62 -7.19
N ARG A 161 -10.27 4.89 -6.73
CA ARG A 161 -10.22 3.43 -6.57
C ARG A 161 -10.01 2.70 -7.89
N THR A 162 -10.43 3.28 -9.01
CA THR A 162 -10.12 2.74 -10.33
C THR A 162 -8.61 2.75 -10.53
N MET A 163 -7.92 3.85 -10.19
CA MET A 163 -6.46 3.90 -10.29
C MET A 163 -5.79 2.90 -9.34
N GLU A 164 -6.27 2.80 -8.10
CA GLU A 164 -5.77 1.80 -7.14
C GLU A 164 -5.87 0.37 -7.69
N VAL A 165 -7.06 -0.01 -8.20
CA VAL A 165 -7.31 -1.33 -8.78
C VAL A 165 -6.34 -1.63 -9.92
N ARG A 166 -6.14 -0.69 -10.84
CA ARG A 166 -5.29 -0.89 -12.02
C ARG A 166 -3.82 -1.02 -11.63
N THR A 167 -3.38 -0.27 -10.64
CA THR A 167 -2.04 -0.42 -10.06
C THR A 167 -1.86 -1.77 -9.39
N TYR A 168 -2.82 -2.19 -8.56
CA TYR A 168 -2.75 -3.48 -7.86
C TYR A 168 -2.79 -4.66 -8.82
N ASP A 169 -3.67 -4.59 -9.83
CA ASP A 169 -3.76 -5.57 -10.90
C ASP A 169 -2.44 -5.69 -11.65
N GLY A 170 -1.87 -4.56 -12.10
CA GLY A 170 -0.61 -4.49 -12.85
C GLY A 170 0.58 -5.17 -12.15
N ILE A 171 0.58 -5.21 -10.82
CA ILE A 171 1.63 -5.86 -9.99
C ILE A 171 1.16 -7.18 -9.34
N SER A 172 -0.06 -7.64 -9.61
CA SER A 172 -0.68 -8.75 -8.86
C SER A 172 -0.05 -10.12 -9.14
N THR A 173 0.48 -10.29 -10.36
CA THR A 173 1.12 -11.51 -10.86
C THR A 173 2.64 -11.37 -11.04
N THR A 174 3.21 -10.29 -10.54
CA THR A 174 4.66 -10.12 -10.41
C THR A 174 5.02 -10.20 -8.94
N PHE A 175 6.17 -10.80 -8.63
CA PHE A 175 6.70 -10.79 -7.26
C PHE A 175 8.18 -10.51 -7.29
N GLN A 176 8.50 -9.23 -7.17
CA GLN A 176 9.85 -8.71 -7.26
C GLN A 176 10.19 -7.95 -5.98
N ASN A 177 11.49 -7.92 -5.67
CA ASN A 177 12.01 -7.24 -4.49
C ASN A 177 11.15 -7.53 -3.23
N ALA A 178 10.88 -8.79 -2.90
CA ALA A 178 10.06 -9.19 -1.74
C ALA A 178 8.66 -8.53 -1.63
N GLY A 179 8.07 -8.10 -2.76
CA GLY A 179 6.73 -7.51 -2.79
C GLY A 179 6.69 -6.01 -2.50
N HIS A 180 7.84 -5.32 -2.53
CA HIS A 180 7.93 -3.86 -2.36
C HIS A 180 6.97 -3.06 -3.26
N PRO A 181 6.77 -3.37 -4.55
CA PRO A 181 5.83 -2.62 -5.39
C PRO A 181 4.44 -2.47 -4.78
N LEU A 182 3.90 -3.56 -4.19
CA LEU A 182 2.59 -3.53 -3.55
C LEU A 182 2.61 -2.71 -2.26
N ILE A 183 3.67 -2.86 -1.47
CA ILE A 183 3.84 -2.13 -0.21
C ILE A 183 3.86 -0.63 -0.51
N PHE A 184 4.64 -0.19 -1.49
CA PHE A 184 4.70 1.21 -1.91
C PHE A 184 3.37 1.70 -2.46
N ALA A 185 2.69 0.93 -3.32
CA ALA A 185 1.40 1.30 -3.89
C ALA A 185 0.33 1.54 -2.80
N VAL A 186 0.14 0.58 -1.88
CA VAL A 186 -0.83 0.72 -0.79
C VAL A 186 -0.52 1.93 0.07
N ARG A 187 0.75 2.20 0.36
CA ARG A 187 1.18 3.24 1.28
C ARG A 187 1.11 4.63 0.68
N GLY A 188 1.46 4.78 -0.60
CA GLY A 188 1.24 6.01 -1.36
C GLY A 188 -0.23 6.40 -1.38
N TYR A 189 -1.13 5.46 -1.63
CA TYR A 189 -2.56 5.73 -1.64
C TYR A 189 -3.15 6.05 -0.26
N GLN A 190 -2.67 5.40 0.80
CA GLN A 190 -3.04 5.76 2.18
C GLN A 190 -2.58 7.18 2.57
N LEU A 191 -1.47 7.65 2.02
CA LEU A 191 -1.02 9.02 2.19
C LEU A 191 -2.00 10.00 1.52
N LEU A 192 -2.48 9.70 0.30
CA LEU A 192 -3.51 10.50 -0.37
C LEU A 192 -4.84 10.50 0.38
N ASP A 193 -5.23 9.39 1.01
CA ASP A 193 -6.42 9.34 1.88
C ASP A 193 -6.32 10.31 3.08
N ALA A 194 -5.10 10.69 3.50
CA ALA A 194 -4.88 11.62 4.61
C ALA A 194 -4.97 13.10 4.20
N VAL A 195 -4.79 13.44 2.91
CA VAL A 195 -4.71 14.83 2.41
C VAL A 195 -5.61 15.13 1.21
N GLU A 196 -6.52 14.21 0.93
CA GLU A 196 -7.37 14.18 -0.26
C GLU A 196 -6.60 13.97 -1.57
N TRP A 197 -7.22 13.24 -2.48
CA TRP A 197 -6.60 12.85 -3.74
C TRP A 197 -6.46 14.06 -4.68
N GLY A 198 -7.56 14.65 -5.14
CA GLY A 198 -7.63 15.91 -5.91
C GLY A 198 -6.38 16.29 -6.71
N GLU A 199 -5.90 17.52 -6.51
CA GLU A 199 -4.67 18.05 -7.12
C GLU A 199 -3.39 17.43 -6.53
N ARG A 200 -3.50 16.55 -5.53
CA ARG A 200 -2.37 15.93 -4.82
C ARG A 200 -1.96 14.59 -5.43
N ALA A 201 -2.86 13.91 -6.13
CA ALA A 201 -2.63 12.63 -6.77
C ALA A 201 -1.39 12.62 -7.70
N PRO A 202 -1.12 13.66 -8.52
CA PRO A 202 0.07 13.70 -9.37
C PRO A 202 1.40 13.50 -8.65
N HIS A 203 1.53 14.02 -7.42
CA HIS A 203 2.76 13.91 -6.63
C HIS A 203 3.05 12.44 -6.29
N ILE A 204 2.01 11.71 -5.88
CA ILE A 204 2.12 10.29 -5.48
C ILE A 204 2.19 9.37 -6.70
N ILE A 205 1.49 9.70 -7.80
CA ILE A 205 1.65 8.95 -9.06
C ILE A 205 3.10 9.00 -9.51
N HIS A 206 3.68 10.20 -9.60
CA HIS A 206 5.06 10.40 -10.03
C HIS A 206 6.08 9.70 -9.13
N TRP A 207 5.87 9.74 -7.81
CA TRP A 207 6.70 8.99 -6.86
C TRP A 207 6.55 7.48 -7.00
N LEU A 208 5.32 6.98 -7.16
CA LEU A 208 5.02 5.55 -7.13
C LEU A 208 5.51 4.83 -8.40
N THR A 209 5.42 5.46 -9.55
CA THR A 209 5.68 4.83 -10.85
C THR A 209 7.05 4.18 -11.00
N PRO A 210 8.19 4.75 -10.55
CA PRO A 210 9.48 4.04 -10.57
C PRO A 210 9.52 2.81 -9.65
N HIS A 211 8.62 2.72 -8.67
CA HIS A 211 8.56 1.63 -7.71
C HIS A 211 7.64 0.48 -8.13
N LEU A 212 6.89 0.62 -9.22
CA LEU A 212 6.02 -0.44 -9.73
C LEU A 212 6.79 -1.49 -10.53
N PRO A 213 7.65 -1.13 -11.50
CA PRO A 213 8.47 -2.09 -12.23
C PRO A 213 9.85 -2.28 -11.55
N LEU A 214 9.89 -2.88 -10.36
CA LEU A 214 11.17 -3.19 -9.70
C LEU A 214 11.76 -4.51 -10.22
N HIS A 215 12.13 -4.56 -11.51
CA HIS A 215 12.49 -5.81 -12.16
C HIS A 215 13.78 -6.44 -11.61
N THR A 216 13.62 -7.41 -10.71
CA THR A 216 14.66 -8.36 -10.26
C THR A 216 14.38 -9.75 -10.84
N GLU A 217 15.25 -10.73 -10.56
CA GLU A 217 14.94 -12.14 -10.82
C GLU A 217 13.66 -12.54 -10.07
N GLU A 218 12.66 -13.05 -10.81
CA GLU A 218 11.42 -13.54 -10.21
C GLU A 218 11.62 -14.96 -9.66
N PRO A 219 11.12 -15.27 -8.45
CA PRO A 219 11.16 -16.63 -7.94
C PRO A 219 10.37 -17.62 -8.82
N ASP A 220 10.89 -18.84 -8.99
CA ASP A 220 10.27 -19.90 -9.82
C ASP A 220 8.78 -20.15 -9.49
N TRP A 221 8.39 -20.01 -8.23
CA TRP A 221 7.02 -20.25 -7.78
C TRP A 221 6.00 -19.25 -8.36
N VAL A 222 6.43 -18.06 -8.79
CA VAL A 222 5.55 -17.02 -9.35
C VAL A 222 4.93 -17.50 -10.67
N ASN A 223 5.69 -18.21 -11.50
CA ASN A 223 5.18 -18.78 -12.74
C ASN A 223 4.06 -19.80 -12.49
N ALA A 224 4.14 -20.56 -11.40
CA ALA A 224 3.08 -21.49 -11.01
C ALA A 224 1.79 -20.74 -10.61
N VAL A 225 1.91 -19.62 -9.88
CA VAL A 225 0.78 -18.75 -9.53
C VAL A 225 0.13 -18.18 -10.80
N ARG A 226 0.95 -17.62 -11.72
CA ARG A 226 0.46 -17.05 -12.99
C ARG A 226 -0.25 -18.09 -13.85
N SER A 227 0.31 -19.29 -13.94
CA SER A 227 -0.29 -20.41 -14.69
C SER A 227 -1.60 -20.90 -14.05
N PHE A 228 -1.66 -20.95 -12.72
CA PHE A 228 -2.89 -21.33 -12.02
C PHE A 228 -4.00 -20.31 -12.25
N HIS A 229 -3.67 -19.00 -12.17
CA HIS A 229 -4.62 -17.92 -12.36
C HIS A 229 -5.16 -17.83 -13.79
N SER A 230 -4.30 -18.06 -14.80
CA SER A 230 -4.69 -17.97 -16.21
C SER A 230 -5.51 -19.16 -16.70
N ASP A 231 -5.57 -20.26 -15.95
CA ASP A 231 -6.39 -21.43 -16.26
C ASP A 231 -7.89 -21.09 -16.09
N PRO A 232 -8.72 -21.15 -17.15
CA PRO A 232 -10.16 -20.90 -17.06
C PRO A 232 -10.89 -21.78 -16.04
N ALA A 233 -10.36 -22.97 -15.72
CA ALA A 233 -10.93 -23.86 -14.69
C ALA A 233 -10.88 -23.24 -13.28
N HIS A 234 -9.96 -22.30 -13.03
CA HIS A 234 -9.80 -21.61 -11.75
C HIS A 234 -10.40 -20.20 -11.76
N SER A 235 -11.31 -19.91 -12.69
CA SER A 235 -11.96 -18.59 -12.76
C SER A 235 -12.70 -18.22 -11.47
N LEU A 236 -12.44 -17.01 -10.99
CA LEU A 236 -13.13 -16.40 -9.84
C LEU A 236 -14.26 -15.44 -10.27
N ALA A 237 -14.64 -15.43 -11.55
CA ALA A 237 -15.61 -14.49 -12.12
C ALA A 237 -16.96 -14.47 -11.38
N SER A 238 -17.41 -15.62 -10.88
CA SER A 238 -18.68 -15.75 -10.16
C SER A 238 -18.69 -15.09 -8.78
N LEU A 239 -17.53 -14.69 -8.23
CA LEU A 239 -17.49 -13.91 -6.99
C LEU A 239 -18.19 -12.55 -7.16
N ARG A 240 -18.15 -11.94 -8.35
CA ARG A 240 -18.83 -10.66 -8.65
C ARG A 240 -20.36 -10.74 -8.48
N THR A 241 -20.93 -11.92 -8.68
CA THR A 241 -22.39 -12.14 -8.66
C THR A 241 -22.84 -12.92 -7.44
N ARG A 242 -21.94 -13.16 -6.47
CA ARG A 242 -22.26 -13.90 -5.24
C ARG A 242 -23.18 -13.07 -4.35
N LEU A 243 -24.40 -13.58 -4.14
CA LEU A 243 -25.42 -12.95 -3.29
C LEU A 243 -25.38 -13.41 -1.82
N SER A 244 -24.71 -14.53 -1.54
CA SER A 244 -24.61 -15.07 -0.18
C SER A 244 -23.63 -14.26 0.67
N GLU A 245 -23.96 -14.07 1.94
CA GLU A 245 -23.03 -13.48 2.91
C GLU A 245 -21.72 -14.27 2.98
N PRO A 246 -20.56 -13.58 3.08
CA PRO A 246 -19.28 -14.24 3.22
C PRO A 246 -19.17 -15.08 4.49
N LYS A 247 -18.59 -16.27 4.37
CA LYS A 247 -18.32 -17.18 5.49
C LYS A 247 -16.84 -17.18 5.81
N ASP A 248 -16.33 -16.05 6.30
CA ASP A 248 -14.88 -15.84 6.46
C ASP A 248 -14.18 -16.86 7.36
N ALA A 249 -14.89 -17.44 8.35
CA ALA A 249 -14.37 -18.52 9.17
C ALA A 249 -13.96 -19.77 8.36
N ASN A 250 -14.54 -19.97 7.17
CA ASN A 250 -14.19 -21.09 6.30
C ASN A 250 -12.81 -20.92 5.64
N ALA A 251 -12.19 -19.73 5.71
CA ALA A 251 -10.81 -19.54 5.29
C ALA A 251 -9.80 -20.10 6.30
N LEU A 252 -10.19 -20.42 7.55
CA LEU A 252 -9.25 -20.82 8.61
C LEU A 252 -8.42 -22.06 8.27
N SER A 253 -8.94 -23.00 7.49
CA SER A 253 -8.18 -24.20 7.07
C SER A 253 -6.98 -23.86 6.18
N LEU A 254 -7.02 -22.72 5.47
CA LEU A 254 -5.93 -22.25 4.63
C LEU A 254 -4.65 -22.02 5.44
N ARG A 255 -4.78 -21.58 6.71
CA ARG A 255 -3.65 -21.39 7.62
C ARG A 255 -2.81 -22.65 7.77
N SER A 256 -3.45 -23.79 8.05
CA SER A 256 -2.75 -25.07 8.21
C SER A 256 -2.09 -25.53 6.91
N LEU A 257 -2.73 -25.25 5.77
CA LEU A 257 -2.18 -25.56 4.45
C LEU A 257 -0.93 -24.71 4.14
N ILE A 258 -0.99 -23.39 4.37
CA ILE A 258 0.15 -22.48 4.18
C ILE A 258 1.32 -22.85 5.09
N LEU A 259 1.05 -23.35 6.30
CA LEU A 259 2.09 -23.77 7.25
C LEU A 259 2.64 -25.19 7.02
N SER A 260 2.27 -25.83 5.91
CA SER A 260 2.64 -27.20 5.57
C SER A 260 3.66 -27.27 4.42
N ASN A 261 4.18 -28.48 4.15
CA ASN A 261 5.10 -28.70 3.03
C ASN A 261 4.40 -28.72 1.64
N ALA A 262 3.15 -28.27 1.54
CA ALA A 262 2.37 -28.23 0.29
C ALA A 262 3.08 -27.47 -0.84
N GLY A 263 2.87 -27.89 -2.08
CA GLY A 263 3.41 -27.20 -3.27
C GLY A 263 2.64 -25.92 -3.62
N THR A 264 3.23 -25.02 -4.41
CA THR A 264 2.60 -23.73 -4.78
C THR A 264 1.22 -23.88 -5.42
N LEU A 265 1.03 -24.88 -6.30
CA LEU A 265 -0.28 -25.15 -6.91
C LEU A 265 -1.32 -25.62 -5.89
N GLU A 266 -0.92 -26.40 -4.88
CA GLU A 266 -1.80 -26.82 -3.80
C GLU A 266 -2.21 -25.62 -2.92
N ILE A 267 -1.27 -24.69 -2.66
CA ILE A 267 -1.57 -23.43 -1.98
C ILE A 267 -2.59 -22.60 -2.78
N CYS A 268 -2.38 -22.45 -4.10
CA CYS A 268 -3.30 -21.74 -4.97
C CYS A 268 -4.69 -22.39 -4.99
N GLN A 269 -4.74 -23.73 -5.05
CA GLN A 269 -5.99 -24.48 -4.95
C GLN A 269 -6.68 -24.24 -3.61
N GLY A 270 -5.93 -24.18 -2.50
CA GLY A 270 -6.49 -23.88 -1.18
C GLY A 270 -7.11 -22.49 -1.09
N VAL A 271 -6.46 -21.48 -1.68
CA VAL A 271 -7.01 -20.12 -1.78
C VAL A 271 -8.29 -20.12 -2.62
N TYR A 272 -8.27 -20.77 -3.79
CA TYR A 272 -9.44 -20.91 -4.66
C TYR A 272 -10.59 -21.59 -3.92
N ASP A 273 -10.32 -22.71 -3.25
CA ASP A 273 -11.31 -23.49 -2.50
C ASP A 273 -11.91 -22.68 -1.35
N ALA A 274 -11.10 -21.90 -0.63
CA ALA A 274 -11.60 -21.01 0.43
C ALA A 274 -12.59 -19.97 -0.11
N LEU A 275 -12.31 -19.37 -1.27
CA LEU A 275 -13.16 -18.36 -1.90
C LEU A 275 -14.43 -18.99 -2.51
N MET A 276 -14.27 -20.03 -3.31
CA MET A 276 -15.30 -20.58 -4.19
C MET A 276 -16.16 -21.64 -3.52
N LYS A 277 -15.53 -22.59 -2.81
CA LYS A 277 -16.25 -23.69 -2.14
C LYS A 277 -16.60 -23.32 -0.69
N GLY A 278 -15.65 -22.69 0.01
CA GLY A 278 -15.81 -22.22 1.38
C GLY A 278 -16.67 -20.98 1.50
N GLY A 279 -16.79 -20.18 0.43
CA GLY A 279 -17.58 -18.95 0.43
C GLY A 279 -16.98 -17.83 1.28
N ALA A 280 -15.68 -17.88 1.58
CA ALA A 280 -14.99 -16.77 2.25
C ALA A 280 -14.94 -15.53 1.34
N SER A 281 -14.81 -14.34 1.93
CA SER A 281 -14.50 -13.12 1.18
C SER A 281 -13.00 -13.04 0.86
N PRO A 282 -12.61 -12.30 -0.20
CA PRO A 282 -11.20 -11.95 -0.44
C PRO A 282 -10.52 -11.34 0.79
N ARG A 283 -11.23 -10.47 1.52
CA ARG A 283 -10.78 -9.88 2.79
C ARG A 283 -10.56 -10.93 3.87
N GLY A 284 -11.48 -11.88 4.02
CA GLY A 284 -11.38 -12.99 4.97
C GLY A 284 -10.16 -13.86 4.70
N VAL A 285 -9.95 -14.24 3.43
CA VAL A 285 -8.77 -14.98 2.98
C VAL A 285 -7.48 -14.19 3.24
N GLY A 286 -7.42 -12.92 2.82
CA GLY A 286 -6.27 -12.05 3.08
C GLY A 286 -5.97 -11.89 4.58
N SER A 287 -7.00 -11.87 5.43
CA SER A 287 -6.83 -11.82 6.89
C SER A 287 -6.23 -13.10 7.46
N VAL A 288 -6.62 -14.28 6.96
CA VAL A 288 -6.00 -15.55 7.38
C VAL A 288 -4.55 -15.66 6.90
N ILE A 289 -4.24 -15.19 5.69
CA ILE A 289 -2.85 -15.16 5.18
C ILE A 289 -1.98 -14.25 6.06
N ALA A 290 -2.44 -13.03 6.37
CA ALA A 290 -1.72 -12.10 7.25
C ALA A 290 -1.56 -12.63 8.69
N LEU A 291 -2.58 -13.31 9.22
CA LEU A 291 -2.47 -14.03 10.49
C LEU A 291 -1.37 -15.10 10.43
N THR A 292 -1.32 -15.85 9.34
CA THR A 292 -0.30 -16.90 9.13
C THR A 292 1.12 -16.30 9.05
N ALA A 293 1.29 -15.16 8.36
CA ALA A 293 2.56 -14.44 8.32
C ALA A 293 3.02 -13.98 9.72
N THR A 294 2.09 -13.53 10.56
CA THR A 294 2.37 -13.14 11.95
C THR A 294 2.92 -14.31 12.76
N GLU A 295 2.41 -15.52 12.54
CA GLU A 295 2.91 -16.73 13.22
C GLU A 295 4.30 -17.14 12.76
N ILE A 296 4.64 -16.96 11.48
CA ILE A 296 6.01 -17.18 11.00
C ILE A 296 6.94 -16.22 11.71
N MET A 297 6.59 -14.93 11.75
CA MET A 297 7.40 -13.91 12.43
C MET A 297 7.62 -14.22 13.92
N GLN A 298 6.58 -14.70 14.62
CA GLN A 298 6.68 -15.08 16.04
C GLN A 298 7.58 -16.31 16.30
N ARG A 299 7.87 -17.13 15.28
CA ARG A 299 8.76 -18.29 15.41
C ARG A 299 10.23 -17.92 15.19
N VAL A 300 10.51 -16.72 14.67
CA VAL A 300 11.88 -16.26 14.48
C VAL A 300 12.46 -15.89 15.84
N GLY A 301 13.62 -16.47 16.17
CA GLY A 301 14.33 -16.13 17.41
C GLY A 301 15.05 -14.78 17.32
N ASP A 302 15.20 -14.11 18.46
CA ASP A 302 15.79 -12.76 18.58
C ASP A 302 17.22 -12.62 18.01
N GLY A 303 17.95 -13.72 17.86
CA GLY A 303 19.31 -13.76 17.34
C GLY A 303 19.43 -13.82 15.81
N ASP A 304 18.34 -14.10 15.08
CA ASP A 304 18.37 -14.28 13.62
C ASP A 304 17.77 -13.06 12.92
N ARG A 305 18.60 -12.04 12.75
CA ARG A 305 18.22 -10.78 12.10
C ARG A 305 17.74 -10.98 10.66
N ASP A 306 18.35 -11.89 9.92
CA ASP A 306 18.03 -12.09 8.51
C ASP A 306 16.69 -12.82 8.35
N ALA A 307 16.43 -13.83 9.17
CA ALA A 307 15.11 -14.46 9.23
C ALA A 307 14.04 -13.48 9.70
N PHE A 308 14.36 -12.59 10.65
CA PHE A 308 13.43 -11.58 11.12
C PHE A 308 13.06 -10.61 9.99
N ILE A 309 14.07 -10.11 9.25
CA ILE A 309 13.84 -9.21 8.12
C ILE A 309 12.95 -9.89 7.06
N ARG A 310 13.22 -11.15 6.70
CA ARG A 310 12.39 -11.88 5.73
C ARG A 310 10.95 -12.07 6.22
N ALA A 311 10.77 -12.48 7.47
CA ALA A 311 9.44 -12.66 8.05
C ALA A 311 8.68 -11.33 8.18
N ALA A 312 9.37 -10.24 8.53
CA ALA A 312 8.79 -8.90 8.58
C ALA A 312 8.32 -8.42 7.19
N HIS A 313 9.08 -8.67 6.12
CA HIS A 313 8.62 -8.40 4.76
C HIS A 313 7.39 -9.24 4.38
N GLY A 314 7.37 -10.53 4.76
CA GLY A 314 6.18 -11.38 4.63
C GLY A 314 4.95 -10.79 5.30
N LEU A 315 5.09 -10.31 6.54
CA LEU A 315 4.01 -9.64 7.26
C LEU A 315 3.58 -8.33 6.59
N LEU A 316 4.52 -7.49 6.16
CA LEU A 316 4.22 -6.23 5.48
C LEU A 316 3.48 -6.44 4.17
N PHE A 317 3.94 -7.38 3.34
CA PHE A 317 3.30 -7.72 2.07
C PHE A 317 1.89 -8.25 2.27
N THR A 318 1.69 -9.20 3.19
CA THR A 318 0.36 -9.76 3.46
C THR A 318 -0.59 -8.77 4.12
N ALA A 319 -0.07 -7.86 4.96
CA ALA A 319 -0.85 -6.75 5.50
C ALA A 319 -1.29 -5.79 4.38
N ALA A 320 -0.42 -5.51 3.40
CA ALA A 320 -0.77 -4.71 2.22
C ALA A 320 -1.88 -5.39 1.40
N VAL A 321 -1.75 -6.69 1.09
CA VAL A 321 -2.81 -7.47 0.41
C VAL A 321 -4.14 -7.42 1.18
N ARG A 322 -4.11 -7.58 2.50
CA ARG A 322 -5.33 -7.46 3.33
C ARG A 322 -5.96 -6.08 3.24
N LEU A 323 -5.15 -5.01 3.18
CA LEU A 323 -5.63 -3.64 3.03
C LEU A 323 -6.28 -3.40 1.66
N VAL A 324 -5.66 -3.91 0.59
CA VAL A 324 -6.26 -3.89 -0.75
C VAL A 324 -7.69 -4.42 -0.69
N PHE A 325 -7.92 -5.61 -0.13
CA PHE A 325 -9.27 -6.19 -0.06
C PHE A 325 -10.18 -5.61 1.04
N ALA A 326 -9.66 -4.70 1.88
CA ALA A 326 -10.49 -3.90 2.76
C ALA A 326 -11.05 -2.65 2.07
N GLN A 327 -10.35 -2.15 1.03
CA GLN A 327 -10.68 -0.92 0.30
C GLN A 327 -11.33 -1.20 -1.06
N VAL A 328 -10.89 -2.27 -1.72
CA VAL A 328 -11.22 -2.63 -3.10
C VAL A 328 -11.82 -4.04 -3.16
N GLN A 329 -12.87 -4.22 -3.95
CA GLN A 329 -13.54 -5.51 -4.18
C GLN A 329 -13.52 -5.90 -5.67
N ASP A 330 -12.42 -5.62 -6.37
CA ASP A 330 -12.26 -6.03 -7.78
C ASP A 330 -11.58 -7.39 -7.90
N LEU A 331 -12.01 -8.15 -8.91
CA LEU A 331 -11.40 -9.43 -9.25
C LEU A 331 -10.00 -9.28 -9.84
N ALA A 332 -9.70 -8.13 -10.47
CA ALA A 332 -8.40 -7.86 -11.07
C ALA A 332 -7.26 -7.94 -10.03
N ALA A 333 -7.51 -7.52 -8.79
CA ALA A 333 -6.53 -7.61 -7.72
C ALA A 333 -6.40 -9.01 -7.09
N LEU A 334 -7.31 -9.97 -7.39
CA LEU A 334 -7.33 -11.30 -6.74
C LEU A 334 -6.06 -12.13 -6.84
N PRO A 335 -5.24 -12.05 -7.90
CA PRO A 335 -3.98 -12.79 -7.93
C PRO A 335 -3.06 -12.49 -6.74
N LEU A 336 -3.20 -11.31 -6.10
CA LEU A 336 -2.50 -10.98 -4.85
C LEU A 336 -2.74 -12.00 -3.72
N LEU A 337 -3.92 -12.62 -3.65
CA LEU A 337 -4.19 -13.66 -2.63
C LEU A 337 -3.40 -14.94 -2.90
N TYR A 338 -3.28 -15.34 -4.17
CA TYR A 338 -2.46 -16.48 -4.55
C TYR A 338 -0.98 -16.21 -4.30
N THR A 339 -0.49 -15.07 -4.78
CA THR A 339 0.91 -14.62 -4.63
C THR A 339 1.30 -14.53 -3.16
N SER A 340 0.45 -13.93 -2.31
CA SER A 340 0.72 -13.80 -0.88
C SER A 340 0.69 -15.13 -0.13
N ALA A 341 -0.29 -16.00 -0.38
CA ALA A 341 -0.33 -17.31 0.25
C ALA A 341 0.90 -18.17 -0.13
N ALA A 342 1.27 -18.15 -1.42
CA ALA A 342 2.46 -18.85 -1.92
C ALA A 342 3.74 -18.31 -1.28
N TYR A 343 3.90 -16.98 -1.21
CA TYR A 343 5.07 -16.36 -0.59
C TYR A 343 5.21 -16.75 0.88
N ILE A 344 4.13 -16.70 1.66
CA ILE A 344 4.16 -17.10 3.08
C ILE A 344 4.49 -18.59 3.25
N ASN A 345 3.98 -19.45 2.36
CA ASN A 345 4.34 -20.87 2.36
C ASN A 345 5.84 -21.09 2.04
N VAL A 346 6.40 -20.30 1.12
CA VAL A 346 7.84 -20.34 0.81
C VAL A 346 8.66 -19.85 2.01
N LEU A 347 8.24 -18.78 2.69
CA LEU A 347 8.92 -18.28 3.90
C LEU A 347 8.86 -19.27 5.08
N GLN A 348 7.85 -20.12 5.14
CA GLN A 348 7.70 -21.13 6.18
C GLN A 348 8.69 -22.30 6.02
N LYS A 349 9.14 -22.57 4.79
CA LYS A 349 10.00 -23.70 4.46
C LYS A 349 11.47 -23.40 4.69
#